data_AF-A0A3D2W9X7-F1
#
_entry.id   AF-A0A3D2W9X7-F1
#
_cell.length_a   1.000
_cell.length_b   1.000
_cell.length_c   1.000
_cell.angle_alpha   90.00
_cell.angle_beta   90.00
_cell.angle_gamma   90.00
#
_symmetry.space_group_name_H-M   'P 1'
#
loop_
_entity.id
_entity.type
_entity.pdbx_description
1 polymer ?
#
loop_
_entity_poly.entity_id
_entity_poly.type
_entity_poly.pdbx_seq_one_letter_code
_entity_poly.pdbx_strand_id
1 'polypeptide(L)'
;MGIVQTSGKRNYSETEQLLIRHGLEIVILDGSEILSVLVYSVFKGCFVSSLVYVFFFSWLRKHSGGWHCPTKRSCFMMYWLMYLFFCRLMCIQLDLPVHFLLVLSVLYIAVSAPVQHRMSPMSAEEFTYNRHCSWIVLCAGTLLYILSAGTRMPVLFAFLYNALLCFILKHSKNYLPEVCQ
;
A
#
# COMPACT_ATOMS: atom_id res chain seq x y z
N MET A 1 -1.60 17.29 -52.60
CA MET A 1 -2.13 18.41 -51.79
C MET A 1 -3.43 17.94 -51.17
N GLY A 2 -3.48 17.79 -49.85
CA GLY A 2 -4.63 17.21 -49.13
C GLY A 2 -4.21 16.59 -47.80
N ILE A 3 -3.86 17.47 -46.84
CA ILE A 3 -3.52 17.14 -45.46
C ILE A 3 -4.82 17.15 -44.64
N VAL A 4 -4.85 16.40 -43.53
CA VAL A 4 -5.45 16.74 -42.22
C VAL A 4 -6.34 15.64 -41.62
N GLN A 5 -5.84 15.10 -40.50
CA GLN A 5 -6.52 14.29 -39.48
C GLN A 5 -7.80 14.97 -38.98
N THR A 6 -8.87 14.20 -38.78
CA THR A 6 -9.91 14.53 -37.80
C THR A 6 -10.19 13.33 -36.89
N SER A 7 -9.66 13.45 -35.68
CA SER A 7 -10.07 12.83 -34.40
C SER A 7 -11.09 11.68 -34.50
N GLY A 8 -10.60 10.45 -34.63
CA GLY A 8 -11.41 9.25 -34.44
C GLY A 8 -11.80 9.11 -32.97
N LYS A 9 -13.05 9.45 -32.62
CA LYS A 9 -13.66 9.07 -31.34
C LYS A 9 -13.69 7.54 -31.29
N ARG A 10 -12.76 6.91 -30.57
CA ARG A 10 -12.86 5.49 -30.22
C ARG A 10 -14.13 5.30 -29.41
N ASN A 11 -15.06 4.51 -29.93
CA ASN A 11 -16.28 4.13 -29.23
C ASN A 11 -15.92 2.97 -28.29
N TYR A 12 -15.69 3.28 -27.01
CA TYR A 12 -15.44 2.27 -25.98
C TYR A 12 -16.74 1.54 -25.66
N SER A 13 -16.67 0.22 -25.46
CA SER A 13 -17.80 -0.57 -24.94
C SER A 13 -18.21 -0.08 -23.55
N GLU A 14 -19.46 -0.33 -23.14
CA GLU A 14 -19.94 0.07 -21.79
C GLU A 14 -19.06 -0.50 -20.67
N THR A 15 -18.55 -1.73 -20.84
CA THR A 15 -17.63 -2.38 -19.91
C THR A 15 -16.29 -1.64 -19.81
N GLU A 16 -15.70 -1.23 -20.94
CA GLU A 16 -14.45 -0.45 -20.95
C GLU A 16 -14.65 0.93 -20.31
N GLN A 17 -15.78 1.59 -20.59
CA GLN A 17 -16.11 2.87 -19.96
C GLN A 17 -16.24 2.75 -18.44
N LEU A 18 -16.89 1.68 -17.96
CA LEU A 18 -17.01 1.39 -16.53
C LEU A 18 -15.64 1.11 -15.90
N LEU A 19 -14.78 0.33 -16.55
CA LEU A 19 -13.43 0.04 -16.08
C LEU A 19 -12.59 1.32 -15.97
N ILE A 20 -12.60 2.15 -17.02
CA ILE A 20 -11.85 3.42 -17.05
C ILE A 20 -12.35 4.36 -15.94
N ARG A 21 -13.67 4.49 -15.79
CA ARG A 21 -14.26 5.34 -14.74
C ARG A 21 -13.88 4.86 -13.36
N HIS A 22 -13.95 3.55 -13.12
CA HIS A 22 -13.59 2.97 -11.83
C HIS A 22 -12.10 3.14 -11.51
N GLY A 23 -11.23 2.88 -12.50
CA GLY A 23 -9.79 3.08 -12.37
C GLY A 23 -9.41 4.53 -12.07
N LEU A 24 -10.02 5.49 -12.77
CA LEU A 24 -9.84 6.92 -12.49
C LEU A 24 -10.31 7.30 -11.10
N GLU A 25 -11.44 6.74 -10.65
CA GLU A 25 -11.96 7.01 -9.32
C GLU A 25 -10.99 6.52 -8.24
N ILE A 26 -10.40 5.34 -8.40
CA ILE A 26 -9.35 4.83 -7.49
C ILE A 26 -8.13 5.76 -7.51
N VAL A 27 -7.62 6.11 -8.68
CA VAL A 27 -6.44 6.99 -8.80
C VAL A 27 -6.67 8.35 -8.14
N ILE A 28 -7.85 8.95 -8.34
CA ILE A 28 -8.18 10.25 -7.72
C ILE A 28 -8.29 10.10 -6.20
N LEU A 29 -8.91 9.04 -5.70
CA LEU A 29 -9.12 8.84 -4.26
C LEU A 29 -7.80 8.52 -3.54
N ASP A 30 -7.09 7.48 -3.98
CA ASP A 30 -5.80 7.10 -3.40
C ASP A 30 -4.76 8.22 -3.57
N GLY A 31 -4.80 8.91 -4.72
CA GLY A 31 -3.98 10.09 -4.97
C GLY A 31 -4.31 11.24 -4.02
N SER A 32 -5.59 11.46 -3.70
CA SER A 32 -6.01 12.48 -2.73
C SER A 32 -5.59 12.14 -1.30
N GLU A 33 -5.62 10.86 -0.92
CA GLU A 33 -5.13 10.36 0.37
C GLU A 33 -3.64 10.68 0.52
N ILE A 34 -2.83 10.27 -0.45
CA ILE A 34 -1.39 10.50 -0.49
C ILE A 34 -1.08 12.00 -0.46
N LEU A 35 -1.72 12.79 -1.33
CA LEU A 35 -1.48 14.22 -1.43
C LEU A 35 -1.81 14.92 -0.11
N SER A 36 -2.93 14.57 0.52
CA SER A 36 -3.37 15.18 1.77
C SER A 36 -2.40 14.94 2.93
N VAL A 37 -1.83 13.73 3.02
CA VAL A 37 -0.79 13.37 3.99
C VAL A 37 0.53 14.10 3.71
N LEU A 38 0.94 14.20 2.45
CA LEU A 38 2.17 14.90 2.08
C LEU A 38 2.08 16.40 2.37
N VAL A 39 0.95 17.04 2.08
CA VAL A 39 0.70 18.45 2.42
C VAL A 39 0.79 18.65 3.94
N TYR A 40 0.15 17.78 4.73
CA TYR A 40 0.25 17.84 6.19
C TYR A 40 1.68 17.67 6.71
N SER A 41 2.46 16.78 6.09
CA SER A 41 3.86 16.52 6.49
C SER A 41 4.77 17.74 6.31
N VAL A 42 4.49 18.60 5.32
CA VAL A 42 5.22 19.87 5.12
C VAL A 42 4.98 20.80 6.31
N PHE A 43 3.72 20.96 6.74
CA PHE A 43 3.38 21.78 7.91
C PHE A 43 4.02 21.29 9.20
N LYS A 44 4.25 19.97 9.33
CA LYS A 44 4.89 19.36 10.50
C LYS A 44 6.42 19.29 10.41
N GLY A 45 7.02 19.65 9.28
CA GLY A 45 8.46 19.57 9.05
C GLY A 45 9.01 18.14 8.93
N CYS A 46 8.16 17.14 8.70
CA CYS A 46 8.53 15.71 8.61
C CYS A 46 8.36 15.14 7.19
N PHE A 47 8.52 15.97 6.16
CA PHE A 47 8.24 15.63 4.76
C PHE A 47 9.01 14.39 4.28
N VAL A 48 10.32 14.34 4.51
CA VAL A 48 11.16 13.20 4.05
C VAL A 48 10.75 11.89 4.71
N SER A 49 10.57 11.88 6.03
CA SER A 49 10.10 10.70 6.78
C SER A 49 8.73 10.23 6.29
N SER A 50 7.84 11.17 6.01
CA SER A 50 6.49 10.88 5.50
C SER A 50 6.54 10.34 4.07
N LEU A 51 7.41 10.88 3.22
CA LEU A 51 7.60 10.37 1.87
C LEU A 51 8.08 8.92 1.87
N VAL A 52 9.06 8.59 2.73
CA VAL A 52 9.54 7.20 2.91
C VAL A 52 8.41 6.31 3.40
N TYR A 53 7.66 6.75 4.43
CA TYR A 53 6.51 6.00 4.96
C TYR A 53 5.48 5.72 3.87
N VAL A 54 5.04 6.76 3.15
CA VAL A 54 4.02 6.65 2.08
C VAL A 54 4.52 5.73 0.97
N PHE A 55 5.78 5.87 0.55
CA PHE A 55 6.34 5.03 -0.51
C PHE A 55 6.29 3.55 -0.14
N PHE A 56 6.90 3.16 0.99
CA PHE A 56 6.93 1.75 1.40
C PHE A 56 5.55 1.23 1.76
N PHE A 57 4.73 2.03 2.46
CA PHE A 57 3.39 1.62 2.83
C PHE A 57 2.54 1.34 1.60
N SER A 58 2.50 2.26 0.62
CA SER A 58 1.67 2.13 -0.57
C SER A 58 2.15 1.04 -1.52
N TRP A 59 3.47 0.93 -1.74
CA TRP A 59 4.01 -0.13 -2.61
C TRP A 59 3.77 -1.51 -2.01
N LEU A 60 4.03 -1.64 -0.71
CA LEU A 60 3.80 -2.91 -0.04
C LEU A 60 2.31 -3.23 -0.05
N ARG A 61 1.44 -2.28 0.30
CA ARG A 61 -0.02 -2.48 0.28
C ARG A 61 -0.55 -2.90 -1.08
N LYS A 62 -0.03 -2.32 -2.17
CA LYS A 62 -0.41 -2.66 -3.55
C LYS A 62 -0.09 -4.11 -3.88
N HIS A 63 1.07 -4.61 -3.46
CA HIS A 63 1.55 -5.95 -3.83
C HIS A 63 1.23 -7.02 -2.79
N SER A 64 1.23 -6.72 -1.49
CA SER A 64 0.90 -7.68 -0.44
C SER A 64 -0.61 -7.88 -0.28
N GLY A 65 -1.42 -6.99 -0.84
CA GLY A 65 -2.85 -6.92 -0.58
C GLY A 65 -3.14 -6.42 0.83
N GLY A 66 -4.34 -6.74 1.33
CA GLY A 66 -4.78 -6.39 2.68
C GLY A 66 -6.26 -6.00 2.73
N TRP A 67 -6.76 -5.71 3.93
CA TRP A 67 -8.18 -5.46 4.13
C TRP A 67 -8.63 -4.17 3.42
N HIS A 68 -9.47 -4.30 2.38
CA HIS A 68 -10.12 -3.16 1.73
C HIS A 68 -11.45 -2.89 2.43
N CYS A 69 -11.62 -1.66 2.94
CA CYS A 69 -12.87 -1.25 3.54
C CYS A 69 -13.98 -1.27 2.48
N PRO A 70 -15.23 -1.64 2.86
CA PRO A 70 -16.36 -1.62 1.93
C PRO A 70 -16.71 -0.20 1.45
N THR A 71 -16.26 0.84 2.16
CA THR A 71 -16.48 2.23 1.79
C THR A 71 -15.16 2.99 1.65
N LYS A 72 -15.09 3.83 0.62
CA LYS A 72 -13.93 4.67 0.30
C LYS A 72 -13.56 5.63 1.44
N ARG A 73 -14.57 6.22 2.09
CA ARG A 73 -14.38 7.09 3.26
C ARG A 73 -13.71 6.39 4.44
N SER A 74 -14.00 5.09 4.64
CA SER A 74 -13.39 4.32 5.71
C SER A 74 -11.91 4.02 5.43
N CYS A 75 -11.53 3.81 4.16
CA CYS A 75 -10.12 3.67 3.78
C CYS A 75 -9.36 4.97 4.05
N PHE A 76 -9.90 6.11 3.59
CA PHE A 76 -9.34 7.44 3.84
C PHE A 76 -9.13 7.70 5.32
N MET A 77 -10.15 7.47 6.15
CA MET A 77 -10.05 7.65 7.60
C MET A 77 -9.00 6.73 8.22
N MET A 78 -8.96 5.45 7.83
CA MET A 78 -7.98 4.50 8.36
C MET A 78 -6.55 4.92 7.99
N TYR A 79 -6.31 5.30 6.73
CA TYR A 79 -5.02 5.79 6.27
C TYR A 79 -4.55 7.01 7.07
N TRP A 80 -5.45 7.98 7.29
CA TRP A 80 -5.19 9.14 8.12
C TRP A 80 -4.91 8.81 9.57
N LEU A 81 -5.70 7.92 10.19
CA LEU A 81 -5.49 7.50 11.57
C LEU A 81 -4.11 6.83 11.76
N MET A 82 -3.74 5.95 10.84
CA MET A 82 -2.44 5.28 10.83
C MET A 82 -1.30 6.28 10.67
N TYR A 83 -1.45 7.25 9.77
CA TYR A 83 -0.45 8.29 9.56
C TYR A 83 -0.32 9.24 10.77
N LEU A 84 -1.43 9.66 11.39
CA LEU A 84 -1.42 10.48 12.60
C LEU A 84 -0.76 9.76 13.78
N PHE A 85 -1.02 8.46 13.93
CA PHE A 85 -0.35 7.63 14.94
C PHE A 85 1.15 7.52 14.68
N PHE A 86 1.56 7.33 13.42
CA PHE A 86 2.95 7.40 13.02
C PHE A 86 3.58 8.75 13.40
N CYS A 87 2.96 9.88 13.05
CA CYS A 87 3.46 11.21 13.41
C CYS A 87 3.55 11.43 14.93
N ARG A 88 2.65 10.82 15.72
CA ARG A 88 2.69 10.93 17.19
C ARG A 88 3.84 10.12 17.79
N LEU A 89 4.13 8.95 17.23
CA LEU A 89 5.13 8.03 17.76
C LEU A 89 6.53 8.20 17.15
N MET A 90 6.71 9.03 16.13
CA MET A 90 8.01 9.24 15.48
C MET A 90 9.11 9.74 16.43
N CYS A 91 8.74 10.33 17.58
CA CYS A 91 9.67 10.82 18.60
C CYS A 91 10.07 9.77 19.66
N ILE A 92 9.52 8.55 19.59
CA ILE A 92 9.86 7.46 20.52
C ILE A 92 11.23 6.91 20.15
N GLN A 93 12.05 6.63 21.16
CA GLN A 93 13.34 5.99 20.96
C GLN A 93 13.15 4.53 20.54
N LEU A 94 13.91 4.10 19.53
CA LEU A 94 13.94 2.72 19.06
C LEU A 94 14.70 1.84 20.06
N ASP A 95 13.98 1.08 20.86
CA ASP A 95 14.53 0.10 21.79
C ASP A 95 14.51 -1.31 21.20
N LEU A 96 15.05 -2.28 21.96
CA LEU A 96 15.13 -3.68 21.54
C LEU A 96 13.73 -4.30 21.22
N PRO A 97 12.68 -4.07 22.04
CA PRO A 97 11.31 -4.46 21.70
C PRO A 97 10.83 -3.98 20.33
N VAL A 98 11.12 -2.72 19.95
CA VAL A 98 10.66 -2.19 18.66
C VAL A 98 11.34 -2.86 17.47
N HIS A 99 12.62 -3.22 17.59
CA HIS A 99 13.31 -4.00 16.56
C HIS A 99 12.71 -5.40 16.38
N PHE A 100 12.24 -6.01 17.46
CA PHE A 100 11.55 -7.30 17.39
C PHE A 100 10.23 -7.21 16.61
N LEU A 101 9.47 -6.12 16.77
CA LEU A 101 8.25 -5.88 15.99
C LEU A 101 8.53 -5.78 14.49
N LEU A 102 9.65 -5.17 14.09
CA LEU A 102 10.06 -5.14 12.69
C LEU A 102 10.28 -6.55 12.14
N VAL A 103 11.05 -7.37 12.86
CA VAL A 103 11.36 -8.75 12.45
C VAL A 103 10.07 -9.56 12.29
N LEU A 104 9.16 -9.48 13.27
CA LEU A 104 7.86 -10.14 13.18
C LEU A 104 7.04 -9.68 11.97
N SER A 105 7.03 -8.36 11.70
CA SER A 105 6.29 -7.79 10.58
C SER A 105 6.84 -8.28 9.24
N VAL A 106 8.16 -8.25 9.08
CA VAL A 106 8.85 -8.74 7.87
C VAL A 106 8.57 -10.23 7.64
N LEU A 107 8.73 -11.06 8.67
CA LEU A 107 8.47 -12.50 8.59
C LEU A 107 7.01 -12.79 8.22
N TYR A 108 6.07 -12.07 8.85
CA TYR A 108 4.66 -12.26 8.58
C TYR A 108 4.29 -11.92 7.13
N ILE A 109 4.78 -10.79 6.62
CA ILE A 109 4.52 -10.36 5.24
C ILE A 109 5.22 -11.30 4.26
N ALA A 110 6.47 -11.69 4.52
CA ALA A 110 7.23 -12.62 3.68
C ALA A 110 6.52 -13.96 3.45
N VAL A 111 5.85 -14.48 4.49
CA VAL A 111 5.13 -15.76 4.43
C VAL A 111 3.70 -15.59 3.92
N SER A 112 3.01 -14.51 4.30
CA SER A 112 1.57 -14.37 4.04
C SER A 112 1.23 -13.56 2.79
N ALA A 113 2.15 -12.76 2.24
CA ALA A 113 1.89 -11.97 1.05
C ALA A 113 2.06 -12.80 -0.24
N PRO A 114 1.20 -12.59 -1.25
CA PRO A 114 0.07 -11.66 -1.27
C PRO A 114 -1.21 -12.27 -0.65
N VAL A 115 -1.91 -11.51 0.20
CA VAL A 115 -3.19 -11.94 0.80
C VAL A 115 -4.35 -11.53 -0.11
N GLN A 116 -5.13 -12.52 -0.56
CA GLN A 116 -6.23 -12.30 -1.50
C GLN A 116 -7.57 -12.01 -0.80
N HIS A 117 -8.34 -11.11 -1.39
CA HIS A 117 -9.70 -10.78 -0.98
C HIS A 117 -10.71 -11.42 -1.93
N ARG A 118 -11.80 -12.01 -1.42
CA ARG A 118 -12.81 -12.73 -2.23
C ARG A 118 -13.37 -11.95 -3.42
N MET A 119 -13.59 -10.64 -3.25
CA MET A 119 -14.14 -9.77 -4.31
C MET A 119 -13.11 -9.35 -5.37
N SER A 120 -11.83 -9.65 -5.16
CA SER A 120 -10.74 -9.29 -6.08
C SER A 120 -9.78 -10.48 -6.22
N PRO A 121 -10.23 -11.61 -6.81
CA PRO A 121 -9.36 -12.76 -7.05
C PRO A 121 -8.26 -12.37 -8.03
N MET A 122 -7.03 -12.77 -7.73
CA MET A 122 -5.89 -12.55 -8.60
C MET A 122 -5.69 -13.77 -9.49
N SER A 123 -5.24 -13.55 -10.72
CA SER A 123 -4.72 -14.63 -11.56
C SER A 123 -3.42 -15.20 -10.96
N ALA A 124 -3.03 -16.41 -11.36
CA ALA A 124 -1.78 -17.02 -10.89
C ALA A 124 -0.53 -16.22 -11.29
N GLU A 125 -0.57 -15.59 -12.47
CA GLU A 125 0.50 -14.70 -12.94
C GLU A 125 0.60 -13.45 -12.06
N GLU A 126 -0.52 -12.78 -11.78
CA GLU A 126 -0.55 -11.62 -10.88
C GLU A 126 -0.12 -12.00 -9.45
N PHE A 127 -0.50 -13.17 -8.97
CA PHE A 127 -0.11 -13.65 -7.64
C PHE A 127 1.41 -13.80 -7.52
N THR A 128 2.04 -14.47 -8.48
CA THR A 128 3.50 -14.69 -8.49
C THR A 128 4.26 -13.37 -8.68
N TYR A 129 3.79 -12.51 -9.57
CA TYR A 129 4.33 -11.16 -9.77
C TYR A 129 4.26 -10.33 -8.49
N ASN A 130 3.08 -10.25 -7.86
CA ASN A 130 2.88 -9.48 -6.64
C ASN A 130 3.72 -10.03 -5.48
N ARG A 131 3.84 -11.36 -5.37
CA ARG A 131 4.76 -11.98 -4.40
C ARG A 131 6.19 -11.51 -4.60
N HIS A 132 6.69 -11.56 -5.84
CA HIS A 132 8.05 -11.10 -6.14
C HIS A 132 8.25 -9.61 -5.83
N CYS A 133 7.30 -8.75 -6.22
CA CYS A 133 7.34 -7.33 -5.89
C CYS A 133 7.31 -7.06 -4.39
N SER A 134 6.47 -7.77 -3.61
CA SER A 134 6.45 -7.65 -2.15
C SER A 134 7.80 -8.00 -1.54
N TRP A 135 8.48 -9.05 -2.01
CA TRP A 135 9.82 -9.41 -1.56
C TRP A 135 10.85 -8.33 -1.89
N ILE A 136 10.83 -7.76 -3.11
CA ILE A 136 11.72 -6.66 -3.48
C ILE A 136 11.53 -5.46 -2.53
N VAL A 137 10.28 -5.05 -2.29
CA VAL A 137 9.97 -3.92 -1.41
C VAL A 137 10.40 -4.20 0.03
N LEU A 138 10.16 -5.41 0.54
CA LEU A 138 10.62 -5.83 1.86
C LEU A 138 12.13 -5.76 1.98
N CYS A 139 12.87 -6.34 1.03
CA CYS A 139 14.33 -6.32 1.02
C CYS A 139 14.86 -4.88 0.94
N ALA A 140 14.32 -4.05 0.04
CA ALA A 140 14.73 -2.66 -0.10
C ALA A 140 14.46 -1.84 1.16
N GLY A 141 13.30 -2.03 1.80
CA GLY A 141 12.95 -1.32 3.03
C GLY A 141 13.79 -1.77 4.23
N THR A 142 13.99 -3.07 4.40
CA THR A 142 14.88 -3.61 5.46
C THR A 142 16.32 -3.13 5.27
N LEU A 143 16.83 -3.11 4.03
CA LEU A 143 18.16 -2.56 3.75
C LEU A 143 18.23 -1.07 4.13
N LEU A 144 17.23 -0.29 3.74
CA LEU A 144 17.16 1.13 4.09
C LEU A 144 17.07 1.36 5.62
N TYR A 145 16.35 0.49 6.35
CA TYR A 145 16.26 0.52 7.81
C TYR A 145 17.63 0.31 8.48
N ILE A 146 18.43 -0.61 7.94
CA ILE A 146 19.78 -0.91 8.46
C ILE A 146 20.74 0.25 8.17
N LEU A 147 20.72 0.78 6.94
CA LEU A 147 21.69 1.77 6.46
C LEU A 147 21.45 3.18 7.00
N SER A 148 20.20 3.59 7.24
CA SER A 148 19.88 4.98 7.61
C SER A 148 19.02 5.06 8.87
N ALA A 149 19.58 5.65 9.94
CA ALA A 149 18.84 5.82 11.19
C ALA A 149 17.59 6.70 11.03
N GLY A 150 17.61 7.68 10.14
CA GLY A 150 16.50 8.61 9.90
C GLY A 150 15.28 7.98 9.22
N THR A 151 15.44 6.82 8.58
CA THR A 151 14.35 6.10 7.87
C THR A 151 13.76 4.95 8.66
N ARG A 152 14.36 4.61 9.82
CA ARG A 152 13.95 3.45 10.64
C ARG A 152 12.48 3.51 11.04
N MET A 153 12.04 4.62 11.64
CA MET A 153 10.64 4.79 12.08
C MET A 153 9.65 4.71 10.90
N PRO A 154 9.82 5.47 9.80
CA PRO A 154 8.99 5.33 8.61
C PRO A 154 8.84 3.90 8.08
N VAL A 155 9.96 3.20 7.91
CA VAL A 155 9.96 1.83 7.37
C VAL A 155 9.28 0.86 8.33
N LEU A 156 9.56 0.98 9.64
CA LEU A 156 8.96 0.12 10.65
C LEU A 156 7.45 0.24 10.67
N PHE A 157 6.92 1.47 10.72
CA PHE A 157 5.47 1.67 10.73
C PHE A 157 4.84 1.22 9.41
N ALA A 158 5.48 1.45 8.26
CA ALA A 158 5.01 0.95 6.98
C ALA A 158 4.86 -0.58 6.96
N PHE A 159 5.86 -1.31 7.49
CA PHE A 159 5.83 -2.76 7.54
C PHE A 159 4.86 -3.30 8.59
N LEU A 160 4.87 -2.75 9.81
CA LEU A 160 3.97 -3.13 10.89
C LEU A 160 2.51 -3.00 10.47
N TYR A 161 2.16 -1.86 9.88
CA TYR A 161 0.81 -1.59 9.41
C TYR A 161 0.37 -2.51 8.27
N ASN A 162 1.24 -2.77 7.29
CA ASN A 162 0.91 -3.72 6.23
C ASN A 162 0.76 -5.15 6.78
N ALA A 163 1.60 -5.56 7.72
CA ALA A 163 1.48 -6.84 8.41
C ALA A 163 0.13 -6.95 9.13
N LEU A 164 -0.27 -5.92 9.89
CA LEU A 164 -1.58 -5.86 10.56
C LEU A 164 -2.74 -5.93 9.57
N LEU A 165 -2.69 -5.19 8.46
CA LEU A 165 -3.74 -5.21 7.44
C LEU A 165 -3.85 -6.56 6.73
N CYS A 166 -2.72 -7.23 6.49
CA CYS A 166 -2.67 -8.59 5.98
C CYS A 166 -3.23 -9.60 6.99
N PHE A 167 -2.90 -9.42 8.28
CA PHE A 167 -3.42 -10.24 9.38
C PHE A 167 -4.94 -10.13 9.53
N ILE A 168 -5.47 -8.90 9.53
CA ILE A 168 -6.90 -8.63 9.60
C ILE A 168 -7.63 -9.27 8.42
N LEU A 169 -7.10 -9.15 7.20
CA LEU A 169 -7.72 -9.76 6.03
C LEU A 169 -7.70 -11.29 6.13
N LYS A 170 -6.56 -11.89 6.47
CA LYS A 170 -6.40 -13.36 6.55
C LYS A 170 -7.34 -14.00 7.56
N HIS A 171 -7.68 -13.30 8.64
CA HIS A 171 -8.64 -13.76 9.66
C HIS A 171 -10.06 -13.25 9.46
N SER A 172 -10.32 -12.49 8.39
CA SER A 172 -11.66 -12.03 8.03
C SER A 172 -12.41 -13.07 7.20
N LYS A 173 -13.75 -13.03 7.24
CA LYS A 173 -14.63 -13.83 6.38
C LYS A 173 -14.38 -13.58 4.88
N ASN A 174 -13.72 -12.47 4.55
CA ASN A 174 -13.43 -12.06 3.19
C ASN A 174 -12.12 -12.63 2.63
N TYR A 175 -11.38 -13.42 3.42
CA TYR A 175 -10.19 -14.12 2.94
C TYR A 175 -10.55 -15.13 1.84
N LEU A 176 -9.76 -15.12 0.78
CA LEU A 176 -9.76 -16.14 -0.26
C LEU A 176 -8.46 -16.95 -0.12
N PRO A 177 -8.54 -18.25 0.23
CA PRO A 177 -7.35 -19.09 0.30
C PRO A 177 -6.68 -19.17 -1.07
N GLU A 178 -5.35 -19.35 -1.04
CA GLU A 178 -4.55 -19.52 -2.25
C GLU A 178 -5.15 -20.66 -3.07
N VAL A 179 -5.55 -20.37 -4.30
CA VAL A 179 -5.97 -21.41 -5.24
C VAL A 179 -4.69 -22.16 -5.58
N CYS A 180 -4.50 -23.34 -4.97
CA CYS A 180 -3.57 -24.33 -5.47
C CYS A 180 -3.99 -24.61 -6.91
N GLN A 181 -3.16 -24.20 -7.87
CA GLN A 181 -3.27 -24.70 -9.24
C GLN A 181 -2.98 -26.20 -9.25
#